data_AF-A0A2M8HSM6-F1
#
_entry.id   AF-A0A2M8HSM6-F1
#
_cell.length_a   1.000
_cell.length_b   1.000
_cell.length_c   1.000
_cell.angle_alpha   90.00
_cell.angle_beta   90.00
_cell.angle_gamma   90.00
#
_symmetry.space_group_name_H-M   'P 1'
#
loop_
_entity.id
_entity.type
_entity.pdbx_description
1 polymer ?
#
loop_
_entity_poly.entity_id
_entity_poly.type
_entity_poly.pdbx_seq_one_letter_code
_entity_poly.pdbx_strand_id
1 'polypeptide(L)'
;MIGIIKALILIISIQFTQLSIYSKSSSPIEIILSSDNSIYEQALYGIQSSLETDYKISYYDIIISENSSIESYFQNLESSGVPLVIAIGPQAAKVAKDNLNKTPVIFSMISNPKSLGLNQKNFCGVGMDISISEFFQTLNQIDPRIRKVYAFYSSDEINYQAGEGNFRDIEYNLLYSAMNVSDKNFESTLNELNSDADAFYMISDPIYNSSRFEMLSEFAKKNNIILMTTFPALVKAGATFAISPEYSKLGVETGSMANRVLSGKSNCSKERVLLPTQSAFYINEEYANASGINIPDQILERAKQTKLFSAGITLLNENKLTSARTIFEAILKKDSNNTSAQTYLALTIEKITGTKTKELLKLANSLYANNQFLQAKKEYSKILQINPNNELAKFGLKETTIALSEQERLRGNAYEKSDKNFEAIKEYLSSLRTLPSNTKTQFELANLRKSESTKIETYLKQGINYYNERQYDISIQMFENILLINPEEKSAKEYLRLSYKKKEAIEILKEKLRNKN
;
A
#
# COMPACT_ATOMS: atom_id res chain seq x y z
N MET A 1 -72.55 -0.84 8.16
CA MET A 1 -71.06 -0.81 8.07
C MET A 1 -70.68 -1.82 7.00
N ILE A 2 -70.62 -1.39 5.74
CA ILE A 2 -69.39 -0.96 5.03
C ILE A 2 -68.38 -2.13 5.02
N GLY A 3 -67.96 -2.70 3.90
CA GLY A 3 -68.12 -2.33 2.50
C GLY A 3 -67.05 -3.04 1.67
N ILE A 4 -67.53 -3.88 0.75
CA ILE A 4 -66.93 -4.37 -0.50
C ILE A 4 -65.91 -3.39 -1.12
N ILE A 5 -64.80 -3.90 -1.70
CA ILE A 5 -64.31 -3.58 -3.05
C ILE A 5 -63.23 -4.59 -3.53
N LYS A 6 -63.48 -5.14 -4.72
CA LYS A 6 -62.59 -5.89 -5.61
C LYS A 6 -61.63 -4.92 -6.35
N ALA A 7 -60.38 -5.32 -6.61
CA ALA A 7 -59.63 -4.93 -7.82
C ALA A 7 -58.40 -5.84 -7.97
N LEU A 8 -58.44 -6.82 -8.87
CA LEU A 8 -58.01 -6.78 -10.29
C LEU A 8 -56.48 -6.73 -10.47
N ILE A 9 -55.97 -7.88 -10.88
CA ILE A 9 -54.67 -8.11 -11.54
C ILE A 9 -54.63 -7.28 -12.84
N LEU A 10 -53.60 -6.45 -12.99
CA LEU A 10 -53.09 -6.07 -14.32
C LEU A 10 -51.56 -5.97 -14.27
N ILE A 11 -50.95 -6.78 -15.14
CA ILE A 11 -49.53 -6.93 -15.41
C ILE A 11 -48.98 -5.63 -16.02
N ILE A 12 -47.93 -5.07 -15.43
CA ILE A 12 -46.95 -4.26 -16.16
C ILE A 12 -45.57 -4.82 -15.86
N SER A 13 -45.12 -5.65 -16.79
CA SER A 13 -43.75 -6.10 -16.98
C SER A 13 -42.85 -4.91 -17.33
N ILE A 14 -42.01 -4.47 -16.40
CA ILE A 14 -40.79 -3.72 -16.73
C ILE A 14 -39.64 -4.65 -16.40
N GLN A 15 -39.08 -5.25 -17.45
CA GLN A 15 -37.81 -5.95 -17.41
C GLN A 15 -36.71 -4.98 -16.98
N PHE A 16 -36.43 -4.91 -15.68
CA PHE A 16 -35.09 -4.60 -15.24
C PHE A 16 -34.26 -5.84 -15.49
N THR A 17 -33.51 -5.85 -16.59
CA THR A 17 -32.30 -6.66 -16.70
C THR A 17 -31.32 -6.13 -15.67
N GLN A 18 -31.50 -6.56 -14.42
CA GLN A 18 -30.42 -6.53 -13.44
C GLN A 18 -29.33 -7.46 -13.99
N LEU A 19 -28.32 -6.88 -14.63
CA LEU A 19 -26.98 -7.44 -14.54
C LEU A 19 -26.58 -7.36 -13.07
N SER A 20 -27.09 -8.33 -12.31
CA SER A 20 -26.56 -8.72 -11.04
C SER A 20 -25.19 -9.29 -11.37
N ILE A 21 -24.16 -8.43 -11.36
CA ILE A 21 -22.82 -8.91 -11.08
C ILE A 21 -22.89 -9.34 -9.61
N TYR A 22 -23.39 -10.55 -9.40
CA TYR A 22 -23.06 -11.33 -8.21
C TYR A 22 -21.54 -11.50 -8.29
N SER A 23 -20.79 -10.58 -7.69
CA SER A 23 -19.49 -10.96 -7.17
C SER A 23 -19.79 -12.09 -6.19
N LYS A 24 -19.52 -13.33 -6.60
CA LYS A 24 -19.53 -14.48 -5.71
C LYS A 24 -18.72 -14.05 -4.49
N SER A 25 -19.39 -13.83 -3.36
CA SER A 25 -18.70 -13.57 -2.09
C SER A 25 -17.83 -14.79 -1.86
N SER A 26 -16.54 -14.67 -2.16
CA SER A 26 -15.61 -15.77 -1.94
C SER A 26 -15.45 -15.91 -0.44
N SER A 27 -15.53 -17.13 0.08
CA SER A 27 -15.19 -17.39 1.47
C SER A 27 -13.88 -16.68 1.83
N PRO A 28 -13.80 -15.98 2.98
CA PRO A 28 -12.58 -15.29 3.37
C PRO A 28 -11.42 -16.29 3.48
N ILE A 29 -10.19 -15.81 3.27
CA ILE A 29 -9.01 -16.63 3.58
C ILE A 29 -8.82 -16.75 5.09
N GLU A 30 -8.10 -17.78 5.53
CA GLU A 30 -7.74 -17.93 6.95
C GLU A 30 -6.28 -17.50 7.15
N ILE A 31 -6.02 -16.64 8.13
CA ILE A 31 -4.67 -16.28 8.58
C ILE A 31 -4.49 -16.85 9.99
N ILE A 32 -3.54 -17.77 10.15
CA ILE A 32 -3.29 -18.47 11.41
C ILE A 32 -1.93 -18.04 11.97
N LEU A 33 -1.92 -17.49 13.19
CA LEU A 33 -0.70 -17.10 13.89
C LEU A 33 -0.31 -18.17 14.90
N SER A 34 0.98 -18.48 14.98
CA SER A 34 1.52 -19.42 15.97
C SER A 34 1.40 -18.92 17.40
N SER A 35 1.41 -17.60 17.61
CA SER A 35 1.28 -16.95 18.91
C SER A 35 0.98 -15.45 18.72
N ASP A 36 0.65 -14.75 19.80
CA ASP A 36 0.59 -13.29 19.81
C ASP A 36 1.96 -12.70 20.22
N ASN A 37 2.71 -12.14 19.26
CA ASN A 37 3.98 -11.46 19.54
C ASN A 37 4.28 -10.36 18.51
N SER A 38 5.17 -9.43 18.91
CA SER A 38 5.46 -8.22 18.14
C SER A 38 6.00 -8.43 16.72
N ILE A 39 6.70 -9.53 16.44
CA ILE A 39 7.25 -9.78 15.10
C ILE A 39 6.20 -10.38 14.17
N TYR A 40 5.30 -11.23 14.71
CA TYR A 40 4.17 -11.76 13.95
C TYR A 40 3.11 -10.69 13.69
N GLU A 41 2.88 -9.78 14.64
CA GLU A 41 2.03 -8.60 14.41
C GLU A 41 2.57 -7.72 13.27
N GLN A 42 3.87 -7.46 13.24
CA GLN A 42 4.49 -6.71 12.13
C GLN A 42 4.26 -7.38 10.78
N ALA A 43 4.47 -8.70 10.69
CA ALA A 43 4.20 -9.46 9.48
C ALA A 43 2.71 -9.47 9.12
N LEU A 44 1.82 -9.63 10.11
CA LEU A 44 0.38 -9.56 9.92
C LEU A 44 -0.03 -8.21 9.34
N TYR A 45 0.49 -7.10 9.86
CA TYR A 45 0.24 -5.77 9.29
C TYR A 45 0.70 -5.64 7.85
N GLY A 46 1.89 -6.17 7.53
CA GLY A 46 2.37 -6.22 6.16
C GLY A 46 1.42 -7.00 5.23
N ILE A 47 0.95 -8.17 5.68
CA ILE A 47 -0.02 -8.99 4.95
C ILE A 47 -1.29 -8.18 4.71
N GLN A 48 -1.89 -7.64 5.78
CA GLN A 48 -3.13 -6.86 5.72
C GLN A 48 -3.03 -5.64 4.80
N SER A 49 -1.85 -5.01 4.73
CA SER A 49 -1.64 -3.83 3.89
C SER A 49 -1.57 -4.12 2.39
N SER A 50 -1.27 -5.37 2.01
CA SER A 50 -1.11 -5.77 0.61
C SER A 50 -2.21 -6.70 0.12
N LEU A 51 -2.96 -7.34 1.02
CA LEU A 51 -4.00 -8.30 0.69
C LEU A 51 -5.25 -7.60 0.13
N GLU A 52 -5.79 -8.15 -0.96
CA GLU A 52 -6.95 -7.58 -1.68
C GLU A 52 -8.27 -8.36 -1.45
N THR A 53 -8.29 -9.28 -0.49
CA THR A 53 -9.43 -10.15 -0.18
C THR A 53 -9.82 -10.06 1.29
N ASP A 54 -11.07 -10.41 1.61
CA ASP A 54 -11.52 -10.62 2.98
C ASP A 54 -10.76 -11.79 3.64
N TYR A 55 -10.52 -11.66 4.94
CA TYR A 55 -9.75 -12.62 5.73
C TYR A 55 -10.30 -12.76 7.14
N LYS A 56 -10.04 -13.91 7.77
CA LYS A 56 -10.24 -14.16 9.19
C LYS A 56 -8.88 -14.42 9.85
N ILE A 57 -8.69 -13.90 11.05
CA ILE A 57 -7.49 -14.13 11.87
C ILE A 57 -7.84 -15.12 12.97
N SER A 58 -7.00 -16.15 13.11
CA SER A 58 -7.08 -17.15 14.17
C SER A 58 -5.70 -17.34 14.80
N TYR A 59 -5.68 -17.69 16.08
CA TYR A 59 -4.43 -17.96 16.82
C TYR A 59 -4.38 -19.44 17.19
N TYR A 60 -3.20 -20.04 17.06
CA TYR A 60 -2.98 -21.46 17.33
C TYR A 60 -3.50 -21.91 18.71
N ASP A 61 -3.17 -21.16 19.77
CA ASP A 61 -3.61 -21.49 21.13
C ASP A 61 -5.14 -21.40 21.29
N ILE A 62 -5.77 -20.44 20.60
CA ILE A 62 -7.24 -20.28 20.60
C ILE A 62 -7.87 -21.46 19.85
N ILE A 63 -7.33 -21.84 18.69
CA ILE A 63 -7.81 -22.99 17.92
C ILE A 63 -7.80 -24.26 18.78
N ILE A 64 -6.71 -24.51 19.52
CA ILE A 64 -6.62 -25.67 20.42
C ILE A 64 -7.67 -25.59 21.54
N SER A 65 -7.90 -24.41 22.11
CA SER A 65 -8.80 -24.24 23.24
C SER A 65 -10.29 -24.32 22.88
N GLU A 66 -10.68 -23.89 21.68
CA GLU A 66 -12.08 -23.73 21.28
C GLU A 66 -12.63 -24.88 20.42
N ASN A 67 -11.75 -25.76 19.92
CA ASN A 67 -12.16 -26.85 19.03
C ASN A 67 -11.98 -28.20 19.73
N SER A 68 -12.85 -29.17 19.38
CA SER A 68 -12.77 -30.54 19.91
C SER A 68 -11.44 -31.23 19.59
N SER A 69 -10.84 -30.89 18.45
CA SER A 69 -9.47 -31.27 18.09
C SER A 69 -8.93 -30.32 17.01
N ILE A 70 -7.61 -30.24 16.86
CA ILE A 70 -6.99 -29.39 15.84
C ILE A 70 -7.26 -29.92 14.43
N GLU A 71 -7.29 -31.24 14.25
CA GLU A 71 -7.59 -31.91 13.00
C GLU A 71 -9.00 -31.54 12.52
N SER A 72 -9.98 -31.52 13.42
CA SER A 72 -11.36 -31.18 13.08
C SER A 72 -11.49 -29.75 12.55
N TYR A 73 -10.73 -28.79 13.11
CA TYR A 73 -10.71 -27.41 12.64
C TYR A 73 -10.16 -27.31 11.20
N PHE A 74 -9.02 -27.96 10.91
CA PHE A 74 -8.43 -27.92 9.58
C PHE A 74 -9.23 -28.72 8.54
N GLN A 75 -9.83 -29.84 8.92
CA GLN A 75 -10.76 -30.58 8.06
C GLN A 75 -11.97 -29.73 7.68
N ASN A 76 -12.49 -28.92 8.62
CA ASN A 76 -13.56 -27.98 8.34
C ASN A 76 -13.12 -26.87 7.38
N LEU A 77 -11.90 -26.32 7.51
CA LEU A 77 -11.36 -25.34 6.55
C LEU A 77 -11.28 -25.92 5.14
N GLU A 78 -10.75 -27.14 5.00
CA GLU A 78 -10.61 -27.81 3.71
C GLU A 78 -11.97 -28.17 3.10
N SER A 79 -12.90 -28.70 3.90
CA SER A 79 -14.25 -29.08 3.46
C SER A 79 -15.13 -27.88 3.10
N SER A 80 -14.93 -26.75 3.79
CA SER A 80 -15.66 -25.49 3.52
C SER A 80 -15.13 -24.75 2.28
N GLY A 81 -14.07 -25.25 1.65
CA GLY A 81 -13.50 -24.65 0.44
C GLY A 81 -12.87 -23.28 0.69
N VAL A 82 -12.21 -23.08 1.84
CA VAL A 82 -11.41 -21.88 2.09
C VAL A 82 -10.37 -21.74 0.97
N PRO A 83 -10.30 -20.58 0.28
CA PRO A 83 -9.53 -20.49 -0.96
C PRO A 83 -8.01 -20.51 -0.74
N LEU A 84 -7.55 -20.08 0.45
CA LEU A 84 -6.13 -20.02 0.82
C LEU A 84 -5.98 -19.92 2.35
N VAL A 85 -4.90 -20.49 2.88
CA VAL A 85 -4.47 -20.29 4.27
C VAL A 85 -3.11 -19.60 4.32
N ILE A 86 -2.98 -18.58 5.16
CA ILE A 86 -1.68 -17.98 5.50
C ILE A 86 -1.27 -18.45 6.89
N ALA A 87 -0.11 -19.09 7.01
CA ALA A 87 0.40 -19.60 8.29
C ALA A 87 1.62 -18.77 8.74
N ILE A 88 1.46 -18.03 9.83
CA ILE A 88 2.52 -17.16 10.39
C ILE A 88 3.20 -17.91 11.56
N GLY A 89 4.46 -18.28 11.34
CA GLY A 89 5.31 -18.96 12.30
C GLY A 89 5.27 -20.49 12.26
N PRO A 90 6.19 -21.16 12.97
CA PRO A 90 6.42 -22.60 12.83
C PRO A 90 5.25 -23.49 13.24
N GLN A 91 4.56 -23.18 14.35
CA GLN A 91 3.47 -24.03 14.86
C GLN A 91 2.29 -24.03 13.90
N ALA A 92 1.86 -22.84 13.47
CA ALA A 92 0.77 -22.66 12.50
C ALA A 92 1.07 -23.40 11.19
N ALA A 93 2.29 -23.27 10.66
CA ALA A 93 2.67 -23.93 9.41
C ALA A 93 2.77 -25.45 9.54
N LYS A 94 3.28 -25.96 10.67
CA LYS A 94 3.36 -27.39 10.95
C LYS A 94 1.96 -28.02 10.99
N VAL A 95 1.04 -27.43 11.73
CA VAL A 95 -0.31 -28.00 11.85
C VAL A 95 -1.12 -27.85 10.56
N ALA A 96 -0.90 -26.78 9.79
CA ALA A 96 -1.44 -26.67 8.44
C ALA A 96 -0.89 -27.78 7.52
N LYS A 97 0.42 -28.04 7.56
CA LYS A 97 1.09 -29.09 6.74
C LYS A 97 0.58 -30.49 7.08
N ASP A 98 0.29 -30.75 8.34
CA ASP A 98 -0.15 -32.07 8.80
C ASP A 98 -1.63 -32.34 8.46
N ASN A 99 -2.42 -31.30 8.19
CA ASN A 99 -3.88 -31.43 8.02
C ASN A 99 -4.46 -30.94 6.69
N LEU A 100 -3.78 -30.08 5.94
CA LEU A 100 -4.26 -29.52 4.66
C LEU A 100 -3.54 -30.14 3.47
N ASN A 101 -4.29 -30.81 2.59
CA ASN A 101 -3.73 -31.54 1.46
C ASN A 101 -4.00 -30.86 0.10
N LYS A 102 -5.08 -30.09 0.00
CA LYS A 102 -5.57 -29.47 -1.25
C LYS A 102 -5.50 -27.95 -1.18
N THR A 103 -5.91 -27.36 -0.06
CA THR A 103 -5.93 -25.91 0.12
C THR A 103 -4.52 -25.35 0.00
N PRO A 104 -4.28 -24.29 -0.81
CA PRO A 104 -3.00 -23.61 -0.86
C PRO A 104 -2.63 -23.02 0.50
N VAL A 105 -1.39 -23.22 0.93
CA VAL A 105 -0.85 -22.67 2.17
C VAL A 105 0.35 -21.79 1.86
N ILE A 106 0.27 -20.52 2.24
CA ILE A 106 1.38 -19.58 2.19
C ILE A 106 1.92 -19.41 3.60
N PHE A 107 3.13 -19.88 3.87
CA PHE A 107 3.76 -19.65 5.17
C PHE A 107 4.59 -18.36 5.17
N SER A 108 4.76 -17.80 6.37
CA SER A 108 5.61 -16.64 6.62
C SER A 108 6.25 -16.76 8.00
N MET A 109 7.30 -15.97 8.26
CA MET A 109 7.94 -15.90 9.58
C MET A 109 8.54 -17.24 10.06
N ILE A 110 9.20 -17.97 9.15
CA ILE A 110 9.84 -19.27 9.43
C ILE A 110 11.29 -19.25 8.93
N SER A 111 12.23 -19.55 9.82
CA SER A 111 13.61 -19.86 9.45
C SER A 111 13.74 -21.32 9.04
N ASN A 112 14.57 -21.60 8.04
CA ASN A 112 14.82 -22.93 7.48
C ASN A 112 13.53 -23.77 7.29
N PRO A 113 12.57 -23.33 6.45
CA PRO A 113 11.28 -24.02 6.25
C PRO A 113 11.43 -25.46 5.74
N LYS A 114 12.57 -25.80 5.13
CA LYS A 114 12.89 -27.16 4.68
C LYS A 114 12.99 -28.14 5.86
N SER A 115 13.54 -27.70 6.99
CA SER A 115 13.62 -28.53 8.22
C SER A 115 12.24 -28.91 8.77
N LEU A 116 11.20 -28.11 8.51
CA LEU A 116 9.82 -28.39 8.88
C LEU A 116 9.07 -29.24 7.84
N GLY A 117 9.71 -29.64 6.74
CA GLY A 117 9.08 -30.40 5.67
C GLY A 117 8.06 -29.61 4.84
N LEU A 118 8.20 -28.27 4.77
CA LEU A 118 7.28 -27.39 4.03
C LEU A 118 7.57 -27.38 2.51
N ASN A 119 7.67 -28.56 1.89
CA ASN A 119 7.99 -28.77 0.48
C ASN A 119 6.85 -29.43 -0.33
N GLN A 120 5.66 -29.54 0.26
CA GLN A 120 4.47 -30.06 -0.41
C GLN A 120 4.03 -29.16 -1.56
N LYS A 121 3.33 -29.69 -2.57
CA LYS A 121 2.97 -28.95 -3.80
C LYS A 121 2.05 -27.75 -3.54
N ASN A 122 1.20 -27.83 -2.52
CA ASN A 122 0.29 -26.79 -2.08
C ASN A 122 0.94 -25.80 -1.10
N PHE A 123 2.23 -25.94 -0.79
CA PHE A 123 2.96 -25.04 0.12
C PHE A 123 3.92 -24.13 -0.64
N CYS A 124 3.89 -22.86 -0.27
CA CYS A 124 4.83 -21.83 -0.69
C CYS A 124 4.96 -20.81 0.43
N GLY A 125 5.86 -19.83 0.32
CA GLY A 125 5.97 -18.84 1.39
C GLY A 125 7.16 -17.93 1.28
N VAL A 126 7.26 -17.03 2.25
CA VAL A 126 8.40 -16.12 2.41
C VAL A 126 9.10 -16.47 3.72
N GLY A 127 10.32 -17.00 3.62
CA GLY A 127 11.13 -17.41 4.77
C GLY A 127 11.76 -16.22 5.49
N MET A 128 12.33 -16.47 6.68
CA MET A 128 13.10 -15.47 7.44
C MET A 128 14.60 -15.51 7.16
N ASP A 129 15.07 -16.51 6.39
CA ASP A 129 16.49 -16.75 6.18
C ASP A 129 17.10 -15.61 5.36
N ILE A 130 18.05 -14.89 5.96
CA ILE A 130 18.84 -13.87 5.29
C ILE A 130 20.01 -14.54 4.59
N SER A 131 20.30 -14.11 3.36
CA SER A 131 21.42 -14.63 2.60
C SER A 131 22.75 -14.30 3.32
N ILE A 132 23.60 -15.31 3.50
CA ILE A 132 24.95 -15.11 4.05
C ILE A 132 25.79 -14.13 3.21
N SER A 133 25.50 -13.99 1.92
CA SER A 133 26.10 -12.96 1.06
C SER A 133 25.90 -11.54 1.61
N GLU A 134 24.75 -11.26 2.25
CA GLU A 134 24.49 -9.95 2.83
C GLU A 134 25.40 -9.67 4.03
N PHE A 135 25.68 -10.70 4.84
CA PHE A 135 26.64 -10.64 5.94
C PHE A 135 28.06 -10.41 5.42
N PHE A 136 28.49 -11.17 4.41
CA PHE A 136 29.81 -11.02 3.80
C PHE A 136 30.01 -9.66 3.13
N GLN A 137 28.99 -9.16 2.43
CA GLN A 137 29.00 -7.81 1.88
C GLN A 137 29.16 -6.77 2.99
N THR A 138 28.44 -6.94 4.10
CA THR A 138 28.51 -6.02 5.25
C THR A 138 29.89 -6.09 5.93
N LEU A 139 30.50 -7.27 6.07
CA LEU A 139 31.87 -7.41 6.57
C LEU A 139 32.86 -6.62 5.70
N ASN A 140 32.80 -6.79 4.38
CA ASN A 140 33.66 -6.05 3.45
C ASN A 140 33.45 -4.53 3.50
N GLN A 141 32.21 -4.09 3.74
CA GLN A 141 31.91 -2.67 3.93
C GLN A 141 32.45 -2.13 5.26
N ILE A 142 32.47 -2.94 6.31
CA ILE A 142 33.02 -2.56 7.61
C ILE A 142 34.55 -2.52 7.55
N ASP A 143 35.18 -3.61 7.14
CA ASP A 143 36.63 -3.70 6.96
C ASP A 143 37.01 -4.64 5.81
N PRO A 144 37.50 -4.12 4.67
CA PRO A 144 37.87 -4.92 3.51
C PRO A 144 39.12 -5.79 3.72
N ARG A 145 39.78 -5.71 4.90
CA ARG A 145 40.93 -6.57 5.26
C ARG A 145 40.51 -7.91 5.84
N ILE A 146 39.26 -8.04 6.29
CA ILE A 146 38.71 -9.30 6.82
C ILE A 146 38.84 -10.40 5.76
N ARG A 147 39.31 -11.58 6.18
CA ARG A 147 39.47 -12.77 5.33
C ARG A 147 38.82 -13.98 5.96
N LYS A 148 39.09 -14.29 7.22
CA LYS A 148 38.73 -15.57 7.83
C LYS A 148 37.42 -15.47 8.60
N VAL A 149 36.40 -16.21 8.17
CA VAL A 149 35.09 -16.25 8.80
C VAL A 149 34.76 -17.66 9.26
N TYR A 150 34.43 -17.83 10.53
CA TYR A 150 34.09 -19.14 11.09
C TYR A 150 32.65 -19.19 11.57
N ALA A 151 32.06 -20.38 11.53
CA ALA A 151 30.78 -20.66 12.14
C ALA A 151 30.80 -22.03 12.82
N PHE A 152 30.07 -22.17 13.92
CA PHE A 152 29.88 -23.45 14.60
C PHE A 152 28.46 -23.97 14.40
N TYR A 153 28.30 -25.29 14.26
CA TYR A 153 27.00 -25.95 14.13
C TYR A 153 27.02 -27.32 14.83
N SER A 154 25.85 -27.85 15.21
CA SER A 154 25.74 -29.07 16.04
C SER A 154 25.16 -30.31 15.37
N SER A 155 24.50 -30.17 14.23
CA SER A 155 23.79 -31.30 13.62
C SER A 155 23.89 -31.36 12.09
N ASP A 156 23.66 -32.56 11.54
CA ASP A 156 23.66 -32.79 10.10
C ASP A 156 22.51 -32.08 9.38
N GLU A 157 21.38 -31.85 10.07
CA GLU A 157 20.25 -31.07 9.53
C GLU A 157 20.63 -29.60 9.29
N ILE A 158 21.53 -29.05 10.11
CA ILE A 158 22.01 -27.67 10.01
C ILE A 158 23.24 -27.56 9.10
N ASN A 159 23.99 -28.65 8.91
CA ASN A 159 25.21 -28.70 8.09
C ASN A 159 25.05 -28.03 6.71
N TYR A 160 23.92 -28.26 6.02
CA TYR A 160 23.67 -27.61 4.73
C TYR A 160 23.61 -26.08 4.84
N GLN A 161 22.85 -25.55 5.81
CA GLN A 161 22.75 -24.11 6.06
C GLN A 161 24.09 -23.54 6.54
N ALA A 162 24.79 -24.27 7.41
CA ALA A 162 26.10 -23.90 7.89
C ALA A 162 27.12 -23.80 6.75
N GLY A 163 27.03 -24.68 5.75
CA GLY A 163 27.93 -24.72 4.60
C GLY A 163 27.66 -23.69 3.51
N GLU A 164 26.56 -22.92 3.55
CA GLU A 164 26.21 -21.97 2.49
C GLU A 164 27.30 -20.93 2.23
N GLY A 165 28.03 -20.53 3.27
CA GLY A 165 29.15 -19.60 3.18
C GLY A 165 30.28 -20.09 2.27
N ASN A 166 30.56 -21.41 2.23
CA ASN A 166 31.62 -21.99 1.41
C ASN A 166 31.37 -21.82 -0.10
N PHE A 167 30.11 -21.59 -0.50
CA PHE A 167 29.75 -21.38 -1.90
C PHE A 167 29.78 -19.90 -2.31
N ARG A 168 29.94 -18.99 -1.33
CA ARG A 168 29.82 -17.54 -1.51
C ARG A 168 31.09 -16.80 -1.13
N ASP A 169 31.90 -17.32 -0.23
CA ASP A 169 33.07 -16.65 0.35
C ASP A 169 34.05 -16.08 -0.68
N ILE A 170 34.37 -16.81 -1.74
CA ILE A 170 35.29 -16.38 -2.81
C ILE A 170 34.78 -15.10 -3.50
N GLU A 171 33.46 -14.95 -3.70
CA GLU A 171 32.85 -13.75 -4.31
C GLU A 171 33.15 -12.49 -3.48
N TYR A 172 33.35 -12.65 -2.18
CA TYR A 172 33.62 -11.58 -1.22
C TYR A 172 35.08 -11.55 -0.77
N ASN A 173 35.97 -12.34 -1.38
CA ASN A 173 37.38 -12.46 -0.98
C ASN A 173 37.55 -12.89 0.49
N LEU A 174 36.72 -13.83 0.93
CA LEU A 174 36.72 -14.43 2.26
C LEU A 174 37.11 -15.92 2.17
N LEU A 175 37.54 -16.47 3.30
CA LEU A 175 37.73 -17.88 3.58
C LEU A 175 36.73 -18.24 4.69
N TYR A 176 35.64 -18.89 4.31
CA TYR A 176 34.62 -19.32 5.26
C TYR A 176 34.85 -20.77 5.69
N SER A 177 34.60 -21.08 6.96
CA SER A 177 34.64 -22.45 7.46
C SER A 177 33.56 -22.69 8.52
N ALA A 178 32.70 -23.67 8.27
CA ALA A 178 31.73 -24.17 9.24
C ALA A 178 32.29 -25.40 9.96
N MET A 179 32.35 -25.36 11.29
CA MET A 179 32.91 -26.40 12.15
C MET A 179 31.79 -27.14 12.91
N ASN A 180 31.75 -28.46 12.74
CA ASN A 180 30.85 -29.31 13.51
C ASN A 180 31.37 -29.42 14.94
N VAL A 181 30.51 -29.08 15.90
CA VAL A 181 30.80 -29.12 17.33
C VAL A 181 29.62 -29.72 18.08
N SER A 182 29.92 -30.21 19.26
CA SER A 182 28.99 -30.74 20.24
C SER A 182 29.10 -29.92 21.52
N ASP A 183 28.21 -30.21 22.47
CA ASP A 183 28.27 -29.60 23.79
C ASP A 183 29.62 -29.75 24.49
N LYS A 184 30.38 -30.82 24.18
CA LYS A 184 31.63 -31.19 24.87
C LYS A 184 32.88 -30.54 24.29
N ASN A 185 32.89 -30.22 22.99
CA ASN A 185 34.10 -29.73 22.30
C ASN A 185 33.96 -28.30 21.79
N PHE A 186 32.82 -27.63 21.94
CA PHE A 186 32.64 -26.23 21.53
C PHE A 186 33.76 -25.32 22.06
N GLU A 187 34.03 -25.35 23.37
CA GLU A 187 35.03 -24.50 24.00
C GLU A 187 36.46 -24.83 23.56
N SER A 188 36.81 -26.12 23.47
CA SER A 188 38.14 -26.53 22.99
C SER A 188 38.36 -26.10 21.55
N THR A 189 37.36 -26.28 20.67
CA THR A 189 37.44 -25.86 19.27
C THR A 189 37.54 -24.34 19.14
N LEU A 190 36.80 -23.57 19.95
CA LEU A 190 36.90 -22.11 19.96
C LEU A 190 38.32 -21.66 20.38
N ASN A 191 38.90 -22.29 21.39
CA ASN A 191 40.24 -21.97 21.88
C ASN A 191 41.35 -22.38 20.89
N GLU A 192 41.19 -23.48 20.15
CA GLU A 192 42.13 -23.95 19.13
C GLU A 192 42.33 -22.93 17.99
N LEU A 193 41.33 -22.08 17.72
CA LEU A 193 41.45 -21.01 16.73
C LEU A 193 42.54 -19.98 17.11
N ASN A 194 42.95 -19.84 18.38
CA ASN A 194 44.07 -18.98 18.80
C ASN A 194 44.03 -17.53 18.25
N SER A 195 42.83 -16.97 18.05
CA SER A 195 42.59 -15.66 17.40
C SER A 195 42.79 -15.62 15.87
N ASP A 196 42.94 -16.77 15.23
CA ASP A 196 43.03 -16.92 13.77
C ASP A 196 41.66 -16.81 13.09
N ALA A 197 40.87 -15.80 13.46
CA ALA A 197 39.57 -15.51 12.89
C ALA A 197 39.36 -14.00 12.85
N ASP A 198 38.82 -13.49 11.73
CA ASP A 198 38.47 -12.08 11.60
C ASP A 198 36.99 -11.84 11.93
N ALA A 199 36.15 -12.85 11.68
CA ALA A 199 34.74 -12.82 12.06
C ALA A 199 34.18 -14.20 12.44
N PHE A 200 33.14 -14.18 13.29
CA PHE A 200 32.28 -15.32 13.58
C PHE A 200 30.87 -15.08 13.05
N TYR A 201 30.34 -16.02 12.28
CA TYR A 201 28.93 -16.07 11.90
C TYR A 201 28.17 -17.00 12.84
N MET A 202 27.25 -16.42 13.61
CA MET A 202 26.39 -17.17 14.48
C MET A 202 25.15 -17.65 13.72
N ILE A 203 25.20 -18.89 13.24
CA ILE A 203 24.09 -19.57 12.58
C ILE A 203 22.96 -19.81 13.60
N SER A 204 21.72 -19.91 13.14
CA SER A 204 20.58 -20.33 13.95
C SER A 204 20.70 -21.80 14.34
N ASP A 205 21.45 -22.09 15.40
CA ASP A 205 21.73 -23.44 15.89
C ASP A 205 21.55 -23.51 17.43
N PRO A 206 20.91 -24.57 17.97
CA PRO A 206 20.74 -24.76 19.42
C PRO A 206 22.04 -24.80 20.23
N ILE A 207 23.20 -25.01 19.58
CA ILE A 207 24.50 -24.97 20.25
C ILE A 207 24.74 -23.65 20.97
N TYR A 208 24.23 -22.53 20.44
CA TYR A 208 24.43 -21.18 21.00
C TYR A 208 23.42 -20.84 22.12
N ASN A 209 23.47 -21.60 23.21
CA ASN A 209 22.76 -21.18 24.44
C ASN A 209 23.41 -19.92 25.04
N SER A 210 22.75 -19.31 26.05
CA SER A 210 23.21 -18.05 26.65
C SER A 210 24.67 -18.07 27.12
N SER A 211 25.11 -19.17 27.75
CA SER A 211 26.48 -19.30 28.27
C SER A 211 27.52 -19.40 27.14
N ARG A 212 27.22 -20.13 26.06
CA ARG A 212 28.14 -20.23 24.92
C ARG A 212 28.16 -18.98 24.06
N PHE A 213 27.02 -18.29 23.94
CA PHE A 213 26.99 -16.97 23.32
C PHE A 213 27.90 -15.99 24.08
N GLU A 214 27.79 -15.95 25.42
CA GLU A 214 28.63 -15.11 26.26
C GLU A 214 30.12 -15.46 26.09
N MET A 215 30.47 -16.75 26.17
CA MET A 215 31.83 -17.23 25.91
C MET A 215 32.37 -16.80 24.54
N LEU A 216 31.57 -16.98 23.48
CA LEU A 216 31.95 -16.58 22.12
C LEU A 216 32.08 -15.06 21.99
N SER A 217 31.17 -14.30 22.59
CA SER A 217 31.19 -12.83 22.57
C SER A 217 32.41 -12.26 23.28
N GLU A 218 32.77 -12.80 24.46
CA GLU A 218 33.97 -12.42 25.21
C GLU A 218 35.25 -12.78 24.46
N PHE A 219 35.31 -14.00 23.89
CA PHE A 219 36.43 -14.42 23.06
C PHE A 219 36.60 -13.49 21.86
N ALA A 220 35.50 -13.18 21.16
CA ALA A 220 35.54 -12.29 20.01
C ALA A 220 35.97 -10.87 20.41
N LYS A 221 35.47 -10.35 21.54
CA LYS A 221 35.80 -9.03 22.05
C LYS A 221 37.28 -8.90 22.40
N LYS A 222 37.82 -9.89 23.12
CA LYS A 222 39.22 -9.92 23.55
C LYS A 222 40.19 -9.95 22.37
N ASN A 223 39.77 -10.56 21.26
CA ASN A 223 40.61 -10.79 20.10
C ASN A 223 40.29 -9.86 18.91
N ASN A 224 39.45 -8.83 19.11
CA ASN A 224 39.02 -7.87 18.08
C ASN A 224 38.32 -8.52 16.87
N ILE A 225 37.55 -9.58 17.12
CA ILE A 225 36.84 -10.37 16.10
C ILE A 225 35.41 -9.85 15.96
N ILE A 226 34.93 -9.73 14.71
CA ILE A 226 33.54 -9.35 14.46
C ILE A 226 32.61 -10.53 14.74
N LEU A 227 31.66 -10.38 15.65
CA LEU A 227 30.59 -11.37 15.89
C LEU A 227 29.31 -10.93 15.21
N MET A 228 28.89 -11.65 14.17
CA MET A 228 27.69 -11.36 13.38
C MET A 228 26.61 -12.42 13.56
N THR A 229 25.35 -11.98 13.59
CA THR A 229 24.20 -12.86 13.90
C THR A 229 22.93 -12.44 13.17
N THR A 230 21.96 -13.34 13.06
CA THR A 230 20.61 -13.02 12.56
C THR A 230 19.66 -12.48 13.63
N PHE A 231 20.09 -12.43 14.90
CA PHE A 231 19.25 -12.09 16.05
C PHE A 231 19.57 -10.70 16.64
N PRO A 232 18.72 -9.68 16.41
CA PRO A 232 18.97 -8.32 16.89
C PRO A 232 19.12 -8.21 18.42
N ALA A 233 18.44 -9.08 19.17
CA ALA A 233 18.53 -9.09 20.64
C ALA A 233 19.96 -9.34 21.14
N LEU A 234 20.76 -10.10 20.40
CA LEU A 234 22.13 -10.44 20.77
C LEU A 234 23.11 -9.30 20.53
N VAL A 235 22.75 -8.30 19.72
CA VAL A 235 23.59 -7.10 19.52
C VAL A 235 23.78 -6.37 20.85
N LYS A 236 22.70 -6.18 21.62
CA LYS A 236 22.78 -5.60 22.97
C LYS A 236 23.52 -6.50 23.96
N ALA A 237 23.49 -7.81 23.73
CA ALA A 237 24.12 -8.80 24.60
C ALA A 237 25.62 -9.01 24.31
N GLY A 238 26.15 -8.50 23.18
CA GLY A 238 27.58 -8.59 22.86
C GLY A 238 27.94 -9.06 21.45
N ALA A 239 26.98 -9.18 20.53
CA ALA A 239 27.30 -9.32 19.11
C ALA A 239 27.66 -7.96 18.51
N THR A 240 28.61 -7.93 17.56
CA THR A 240 29.02 -6.71 16.87
C THR A 240 27.89 -6.14 16.04
N PHE A 241 27.26 -6.96 15.21
CA PHE A 241 26.10 -6.54 14.42
C PHE A 241 25.12 -7.69 14.18
N ALA A 242 23.88 -7.34 13.85
CA ALA A 242 22.89 -8.27 13.37
C ALA A 242 22.20 -7.77 12.11
N ILE A 243 21.87 -8.71 11.23
CA ILE A 243 21.00 -8.49 10.08
C ILE A 243 19.79 -9.38 10.27
N SER A 244 18.61 -8.77 10.39
CA SER A 244 17.35 -9.50 10.46
C SER A 244 16.47 -9.12 9.28
N PRO A 245 15.53 -9.97 8.84
CA PRO A 245 14.53 -9.51 7.90
C PRO A 245 13.70 -8.38 8.49
N GLU A 246 13.18 -7.52 7.62
CA GLU A 246 12.19 -6.54 8.01
C GLU A 246 10.80 -7.21 8.02
N TYR A 247 10.27 -7.49 9.20
CA TYR A 247 9.09 -8.35 9.37
C TYR A 247 7.83 -7.82 8.67
N SER A 248 7.64 -6.50 8.63
CA SER A 248 6.52 -5.89 7.90
C SER A 248 6.66 -6.05 6.39
N LYS A 249 7.89 -6.01 5.87
CA LYS A 249 8.14 -6.26 4.44
C LYS A 249 7.89 -7.72 4.08
N LEU A 250 8.32 -8.66 4.92
CA LEU A 250 7.97 -10.08 4.77
C LEU A 250 6.45 -10.27 4.68
N GLY A 251 5.71 -9.54 5.51
CA GLY A 251 4.25 -9.53 5.45
C GLY A 251 3.71 -9.05 4.10
N VAL A 252 4.20 -7.91 3.60
CA VAL A 252 3.80 -7.35 2.28
C VAL A 252 4.08 -8.33 1.15
N GLU A 253 5.22 -9.01 1.17
CA GLU A 253 5.59 -10.02 0.18
C GLU A 253 4.67 -11.24 0.26
N THR A 254 4.33 -11.66 1.47
CA THR A 254 3.40 -12.75 1.75
C THR A 254 1.99 -12.45 1.23
N GLY A 255 1.44 -11.26 1.52
CA GLY A 255 0.12 -10.86 1.01
C GLY A 255 0.10 -10.66 -0.51
N SER A 256 1.18 -10.12 -1.09
CA SER A 256 1.34 -10.02 -2.54
C SER A 256 1.39 -11.40 -3.22
N MET A 257 2.05 -12.38 -2.59
CA MET A 257 2.04 -13.78 -3.04
C MET A 257 0.62 -14.35 -2.97
N ALA A 258 -0.11 -14.10 -1.89
CA ALA A 258 -1.51 -14.52 -1.74
C ALA A 258 -2.40 -13.97 -2.86
N ASN A 259 -2.32 -12.68 -3.19
CA ASN A 259 -3.10 -12.10 -4.29
C ASN A 259 -2.80 -12.78 -5.64
N ARG A 260 -1.54 -13.13 -5.93
CA ARG A 260 -1.17 -13.84 -7.17
C ARG A 260 -1.73 -15.26 -7.22
N VAL A 261 -1.72 -15.97 -6.10
CA VAL A 261 -2.29 -17.31 -5.99
C VAL A 261 -3.82 -17.27 -6.10
N LEU A 262 -4.48 -16.37 -5.38
CA LEU A 262 -5.94 -16.21 -5.37
C LEU A 262 -6.49 -15.77 -6.74
N SER A 263 -5.78 -14.89 -7.45
CA SER A 263 -6.17 -14.44 -8.80
C SER A 263 -5.91 -15.48 -9.90
N GLY A 264 -5.33 -16.63 -9.57
CA GLY A 264 -4.95 -17.67 -10.54
C GLY A 264 -3.78 -17.31 -11.46
N LYS A 265 -3.16 -16.14 -11.27
CA LYS A 265 -1.94 -15.74 -11.99
C LYS A 265 -0.76 -16.65 -11.66
N SER A 266 -0.75 -17.24 -10.47
CA SER A 266 0.28 -18.15 -9.97
C SER A 266 -0.29 -19.27 -9.11
N ASN A 267 0.58 -20.14 -8.60
CA ASN A 267 0.26 -21.18 -7.62
C ASN A 267 1.51 -21.49 -6.77
N CYS A 268 1.35 -22.21 -5.66
CA CYS A 268 2.47 -22.47 -4.75
C CYS A 268 3.64 -23.23 -5.39
N SER A 269 3.38 -24.14 -6.33
CA SER A 269 4.46 -24.85 -7.03
C SER A 269 5.33 -23.92 -7.90
N LYS A 270 4.78 -22.78 -8.36
CA LYS A 270 5.52 -21.74 -9.08
C LYS A 270 6.17 -20.72 -8.13
N GLU A 271 5.45 -20.25 -7.12
CA GLU A 271 5.94 -19.25 -6.15
C GLU A 271 7.12 -19.79 -5.32
N ARG A 272 7.06 -21.06 -4.92
CA ARG A 272 8.09 -21.72 -4.09
C ARG A 272 8.33 -20.96 -2.77
N VAL A 273 9.53 -21.11 -2.21
CA VAL A 273 9.99 -20.37 -1.03
C VAL A 273 10.83 -19.20 -1.50
N LEU A 274 10.46 -18.00 -1.08
CA LEU A 274 11.22 -16.77 -1.33
C LEU A 274 12.02 -16.37 -0.09
N LEU A 275 13.18 -15.77 -0.32
CA LEU A 275 13.98 -15.12 0.73
C LEU A 275 13.49 -13.66 0.92
N PRO A 276 13.69 -13.08 2.12
CA PRO A 276 13.39 -11.68 2.36
C PRO A 276 14.15 -10.78 1.38
N THR A 277 13.49 -9.76 0.80
CA THR A 277 14.17 -8.79 -0.08
C THR A 277 14.69 -7.55 0.65
N GLN A 278 14.29 -7.36 1.91
CA GLN A 278 14.67 -6.21 2.73
C GLN A 278 15.03 -6.65 4.15
N SER A 279 16.09 -6.05 4.67
CA SER A 279 16.65 -6.36 5.98
C SER A 279 16.79 -5.10 6.85
N ALA A 280 16.72 -5.32 8.15
CA ALA A 280 17.03 -4.37 9.19
C ALA A 280 18.46 -4.63 9.70
N PHE A 281 19.23 -3.57 9.88
CA PHE A 281 20.62 -3.65 10.32
C PHE A 281 20.78 -3.05 11.72
N TYR A 282 21.41 -3.82 12.60
CA TYR A 282 21.65 -3.45 13.99
C TYR A 282 23.13 -3.55 14.28
N ILE A 283 23.67 -2.59 15.02
CA ILE A 283 25.09 -2.59 15.38
C ILE A 283 25.28 -2.15 16.82
N ASN A 284 26.24 -2.78 17.49
CA ASN A 284 26.69 -2.42 18.82
C ASN A 284 27.92 -1.51 18.69
N GLU A 285 27.66 -0.20 18.67
CA GLU A 285 28.70 0.83 18.55
C GLU A 285 29.66 0.81 19.74
N GLU A 286 29.15 0.53 20.94
CA GLU A 286 29.98 0.42 22.16
C GLU A 286 30.92 -0.78 22.08
N TYR A 287 30.42 -1.94 21.64
CA TYR A 287 31.23 -3.13 21.40
C TYR A 287 32.29 -2.86 20.32
N ALA A 288 31.89 -2.29 19.18
CA ALA A 288 32.81 -2.02 18.09
C ALA A 288 33.97 -1.13 18.56
N ASN A 289 33.67 -0.04 19.28
CA ASN A 289 34.67 0.85 19.86
C ASN A 289 35.57 0.14 20.88
N ALA A 290 34.99 -0.67 21.77
CA ALA A 290 35.75 -1.41 22.79
C ALA A 290 36.65 -2.51 22.20
N SER A 291 36.29 -3.05 21.03
CA SER A 291 37.02 -4.08 20.29
C SER A 291 37.92 -3.49 19.18
N GLY A 292 38.13 -2.16 19.15
CA GLY A 292 38.98 -1.50 18.16
C GLY A 292 38.48 -1.59 16.71
N ILE A 293 37.20 -1.89 16.50
CA ILE A 293 36.58 -2.02 15.18
C ILE A 293 36.05 -0.65 14.76
N ASN A 294 36.67 -0.06 13.74
CA ASN A 294 36.24 1.23 13.18
C ASN A 294 35.06 1.02 12.22
N ILE A 295 33.89 1.55 12.56
CA ILE A 295 32.68 1.44 11.73
C ILE A 295 32.57 2.65 10.80
N PRO A 296 32.46 2.44 9.46
CA PRO A 296 32.24 3.54 8.53
C PRO A 296 30.89 4.24 8.71
N ASP A 297 30.83 5.55 8.44
CA ASP A 297 29.63 6.38 8.59
C ASP A 297 28.42 5.82 7.84
N GLN A 298 28.62 5.23 6.65
CA GLN A 298 27.55 4.63 5.87
C GLN A 298 26.87 3.47 6.61
N ILE A 299 27.63 2.66 7.35
CA ILE A 299 27.11 1.54 8.15
C ILE A 299 26.36 2.09 9.38
N LEU A 300 26.88 3.14 10.02
CA LEU A 300 26.19 3.81 11.12
C LEU A 300 24.86 4.43 10.67
N GLU A 301 24.83 5.06 9.50
CA GLU A 301 23.61 5.63 8.94
C GLU A 301 22.55 4.56 8.61
N ARG A 302 22.97 3.40 8.09
CA ARG A 302 22.08 2.24 7.89
C ARG A 302 21.46 1.80 9.22
N ALA A 303 22.26 1.67 10.28
CA ALA A 303 21.76 1.32 11.61
C ALA A 303 20.81 2.38 12.20
N LYS A 304 21.11 3.68 12.01
CA LYS A 304 20.24 4.79 12.45
C LYS A 304 18.88 4.75 11.76
N GLN A 305 18.83 4.42 10.46
CA GLN A 305 17.56 4.25 9.74
C GLN A 305 16.71 3.13 10.35
N THR A 306 17.31 1.97 10.63
CA THR A 306 16.62 0.88 11.33
C THR A 306 16.13 1.30 12.71
N LYS A 307 16.98 1.93 13.54
CA LYS A 307 16.60 2.45 14.87
C LYS A 307 15.43 3.45 14.78
N LEU A 308 15.47 4.35 13.81
CA LEU A 308 14.44 5.36 13.58
C LEU A 308 13.11 4.71 13.19
N PHE A 309 13.14 3.72 12.28
CA PHE A 309 11.96 2.97 11.88
C PHE A 309 11.34 2.19 13.04
N SER A 310 12.16 1.47 13.82
CA SER A 310 11.70 0.78 15.03
C SER A 310 11.09 1.74 16.04
N ALA A 311 11.67 2.93 16.25
CA ALA A 311 11.10 3.95 17.13
C ALA A 311 9.73 4.43 16.64
N GLY A 312 9.54 4.58 15.32
CA GLY A 312 8.24 4.90 14.73
C GLY A 312 7.18 3.83 15.06
N ILE A 313 7.53 2.56 14.94
CA ILE A 313 6.64 1.43 15.30
C ILE A 313 6.34 1.44 16.81
N THR A 314 7.34 1.63 17.66
CA THR A 314 7.14 1.71 19.12
C THR A 314 6.16 2.83 19.48
N LEU A 315 6.35 4.03 18.92
CA LEU A 315 5.45 5.16 19.14
C LEU A 315 4.03 4.87 18.66
N LEU A 316 3.88 4.18 17.53
CA LEU A 316 2.59 3.76 17.02
C LEU A 316 1.87 2.79 17.98
N ASN A 317 2.60 1.79 18.49
CA ASN A 317 2.08 0.79 19.43
C ASN A 317 1.71 1.42 20.79
N GLU A 318 2.48 2.42 21.23
CA GLU A 318 2.16 3.24 22.40
C GLU A 318 1.03 4.27 22.15
N ASN A 319 0.39 4.23 20.97
CA ASN A 319 -0.65 5.15 20.54
C ASN A 319 -0.23 6.64 20.51
N LYS A 320 1.08 6.93 20.41
CA LYS A 320 1.67 8.26 20.20
C LYS A 320 1.68 8.61 18.71
N LEU A 321 0.48 8.68 18.13
CA LEU A 321 0.28 8.69 16.68
C LEU A 321 0.94 9.87 15.95
N THR A 322 0.89 11.08 16.51
CA THR A 322 1.52 12.27 15.88
C THR A 322 3.03 12.11 15.80
N SER A 323 3.67 11.62 16.86
CA SER A 323 5.12 11.37 16.87
C SER A 323 5.48 10.26 15.91
N ALA A 324 4.72 9.15 15.90
CA ALA A 324 4.92 8.06 14.94
C ALA A 324 4.84 8.56 13.50
N ARG A 325 3.82 9.37 13.18
CA ARG A 325 3.64 10.00 11.86
C ARG A 325 4.87 10.82 11.47
N THR A 326 5.36 11.69 12.34
CA THR A 326 6.55 12.52 12.06
C THR A 326 7.78 11.65 11.76
N ILE A 327 7.95 10.55 12.47
CA ILE A 327 9.07 9.62 12.23
C ILE A 327 8.96 8.97 10.86
N PHE A 328 7.79 8.44 10.48
CA PHE A 328 7.62 7.82 9.16
C PHE A 328 7.74 8.84 8.02
N GLU A 329 7.21 10.05 8.17
CA GLU A 329 7.42 11.16 7.21
C GLU A 329 8.90 11.52 7.06
N ALA A 330 9.66 11.55 8.15
CA ALA A 330 11.10 11.81 8.12
C ALA A 330 11.88 10.72 7.38
N ILE A 331 11.51 9.45 7.58
CA ILE A 331 12.09 8.32 6.84
C ILE A 331 11.81 8.47 5.35
N LEU A 332 10.55 8.74 4.97
CA LEU A 332 10.15 8.90 3.57
C LEU A 332 10.74 10.13 2.88
N LYS A 333 11.10 11.16 3.65
CA LYS A 333 11.85 12.31 3.13
C LYS A 333 13.27 11.92 2.70
N LYS A 334 13.91 10.97 3.39
CA LYS A 334 15.26 10.47 3.08
C LYS A 334 15.22 9.34 2.04
N ASP A 335 14.21 8.49 2.12
CA ASP A 335 13.97 7.36 1.20
C ASP A 335 12.49 7.28 0.84
N SER A 336 12.10 7.93 -0.26
CA SER A 336 10.71 7.97 -0.72
C SER A 336 10.17 6.60 -1.14
N ASN A 337 11.06 5.64 -1.40
CA ASN A 337 10.71 4.30 -1.87
C ASN A 337 10.61 3.28 -0.73
N ASN A 338 10.79 3.71 0.53
CA ASN A 338 10.65 2.84 1.69
C ASN A 338 9.20 2.38 1.87
N THR A 339 8.87 1.21 1.31
CA THR A 339 7.49 0.71 1.29
C THR A 339 6.91 0.49 2.68
N SER A 340 7.73 0.08 3.64
CA SER A 340 7.27 -0.18 5.00
C SER A 340 6.91 1.12 5.73
N ALA A 341 7.72 2.16 5.59
CA ALA A 341 7.41 3.49 6.13
C ALA A 341 6.15 4.08 5.49
N GLN A 342 5.92 3.85 4.19
CA GLN A 342 4.65 4.22 3.53
C GLN A 342 3.46 3.50 4.16
N THR A 343 3.55 2.19 4.36
CA THR A 343 2.50 1.37 4.98
C THR A 343 2.19 1.84 6.40
N TYR A 344 3.20 2.02 7.23
CA TYR A 344 2.99 2.47 8.61
C TYR A 344 2.51 3.92 8.70
N LEU A 345 2.93 4.81 7.79
CA LEU A 345 2.39 6.15 7.71
C LEU A 345 0.89 6.13 7.37
N ALA A 346 0.48 5.31 6.39
CA ALA A 346 -0.92 5.15 6.03
C ALA A 346 -1.78 4.64 7.20
N LEU A 347 -1.29 3.62 7.91
CA LEU A 347 -1.94 3.09 9.11
C LEU A 347 -2.04 4.16 10.22
N THR A 348 -0.98 4.92 10.43
CA THR A 348 -0.95 5.99 11.43
C THR A 348 -1.96 7.08 11.09
N ILE A 349 -2.04 7.50 9.83
CA ILE A 349 -3.03 8.48 9.35
C ILE A 349 -4.46 7.95 9.54
N GLU A 350 -4.71 6.68 9.23
CA GLU A 350 -6.03 6.08 9.43
C GLU A 350 -6.41 6.03 10.92
N LYS A 351 -5.49 5.67 11.81
CA LYS A 351 -5.73 5.72 13.26
C LYS A 351 -6.01 7.14 13.77
N ILE A 352 -5.36 8.16 13.21
CA ILE A 352 -5.58 9.57 13.57
C ILE A 352 -6.94 10.07 13.05
N THR A 353 -7.31 9.69 11.83
CA THR A 353 -8.37 10.37 11.07
C THR A 353 -9.65 9.55 10.91
N GLY A 354 -9.61 8.25 11.21
CA GLY A 354 -10.65 7.26 10.86
C GLY A 354 -12.06 7.62 11.29
N THR A 355 -12.26 8.16 12.50
CA THR A 355 -13.59 8.59 12.95
C THR A 355 -14.12 9.74 12.11
N LYS A 356 -13.28 10.76 11.89
CA LYS A 356 -13.63 11.95 11.10
C LYS A 356 -13.88 11.61 9.63
N THR A 357 -13.06 10.75 9.04
CA THR A 357 -13.24 10.31 7.65
C THR A 357 -14.49 9.46 7.50
N LYS A 358 -14.85 8.60 8.47
CA LYS A 358 -16.12 7.85 8.47
C LYS A 358 -17.35 8.75 8.54
N GLU A 359 -17.36 9.77 9.39
CA GLU A 359 -18.47 10.72 9.48
C GLU A 359 -18.65 11.51 8.17
N LEU A 360 -17.55 12.00 7.61
CA LEU A 360 -17.55 12.68 6.31
C LEU A 360 -18.00 11.75 5.19
N LEU A 361 -17.59 10.47 5.20
CA LEU A 361 -18.01 9.48 4.20
C LEU A 361 -19.52 9.26 4.26
N LYS A 362 -20.11 9.15 5.46
CA LYS A 362 -21.56 9.02 5.63
C LYS A 362 -22.30 10.22 5.05
N LEU A 363 -21.80 11.44 5.29
CA LEU A 363 -22.36 12.66 4.72
C LEU A 363 -22.23 12.67 3.18
N ALA A 364 -21.03 12.38 2.65
CA ALA A 364 -20.77 12.35 1.22
C ALA A 364 -21.67 11.35 0.49
N ASN A 365 -21.82 10.14 1.03
CA ASN A 365 -22.70 9.10 0.50
C ASN A 365 -24.18 9.53 0.54
N SER A 366 -24.62 10.21 1.60
CA SER A 366 -25.99 10.72 1.70
C SER A 366 -26.26 11.83 0.66
N LEU A 367 -25.33 12.76 0.48
CA LEU A 367 -25.40 13.79 -0.56
C LEU A 367 -25.46 13.17 -1.96
N TYR A 368 -24.65 12.14 -2.21
CA TYR A 368 -24.66 11.40 -3.47
C TYR A 368 -26.03 10.73 -3.73
N ALA A 369 -26.57 10.02 -2.73
CA ALA A 369 -27.87 9.35 -2.83
C ALA A 369 -29.03 10.33 -3.09
N ASN A 370 -28.91 11.56 -2.61
CA ASN A 370 -29.87 12.64 -2.84
C ASN A 370 -29.63 13.42 -4.16
N ASN A 371 -28.78 12.92 -5.07
CA ASN A 371 -28.38 13.57 -6.32
C ASN A 371 -27.71 14.96 -6.14
N GLN A 372 -27.20 15.26 -4.94
CA GLN A 372 -26.48 16.49 -4.63
C GLN A 372 -24.98 16.33 -4.97
N PHE A 373 -24.68 15.95 -6.22
CA PHE A 373 -23.35 15.50 -6.63
C PHE A 373 -22.24 16.54 -6.44
N LEU A 374 -22.53 17.83 -6.66
CA LEU A 374 -21.54 18.88 -6.43
C LEU A 374 -21.11 18.97 -4.96
N GLN A 375 -22.04 18.77 -4.03
CA GLN A 375 -21.75 18.77 -2.60
C GLN A 375 -21.03 17.48 -2.20
N ALA A 376 -21.51 16.32 -2.68
CA ALA A 376 -20.85 15.04 -2.48
C ALA A 376 -19.38 15.06 -2.95
N LYS A 377 -19.11 15.63 -4.13
CA LYS A 377 -17.76 15.79 -4.70
C LYS A 377 -16.84 16.57 -3.76
N LYS A 378 -17.36 17.66 -3.16
CA LYS A 378 -16.61 18.47 -2.19
C LYS A 378 -16.29 17.67 -0.93
N GLU A 379 -17.25 16.92 -0.39
CA GLU A 379 -17.04 16.12 0.82
C GLU A 379 -16.05 14.97 0.59
N TYR A 380 -16.16 14.23 -0.52
CA TYR A 380 -15.13 13.23 -0.89
C TYR A 380 -13.74 13.85 -1.06
N SER A 381 -13.65 15.03 -1.67
CA SER A 381 -12.37 15.74 -1.82
C SER A 381 -11.77 16.15 -0.47
N LYS A 382 -12.58 16.61 0.50
CA LYS A 382 -12.12 16.91 1.87
C LYS A 382 -11.58 15.67 2.57
N ILE A 383 -12.22 14.50 2.38
CA ILE A 383 -11.72 13.24 2.95
C ILE A 383 -10.33 12.93 2.40
N LEU A 384 -10.11 13.08 1.09
CA LEU A 384 -8.81 12.83 0.47
C LEU A 384 -7.72 13.84 0.85
N GLN A 385 -8.10 15.06 1.25
CA GLN A 385 -7.15 16.01 1.85
C GLN A 385 -6.70 15.59 3.26
N ILE A 386 -7.56 14.89 4.00
CA ILE A 386 -7.28 14.40 5.36
C ILE A 386 -6.54 13.07 5.32
N ASN A 387 -7.02 12.13 4.51
CA ASN A 387 -6.42 10.82 4.26
C ASN A 387 -6.38 10.55 2.74
N PRO A 388 -5.25 10.85 2.08
CA PRO A 388 -5.08 10.63 0.64
C PRO A 388 -5.23 9.16 0.22
N ASN A 389 -5.08 8.21 1.15
CA ASN A 389 -5.17 6.77 0.90
C ASN A 389 -6.56 6.19 1.17
N ASN A 390 -7.58 7.03 1.42
CA ASN A 390 -8.93 6.54 1.65
C ASN A 390 -9.59 6.06 0.34
N GLU A 391 -9.58 4.74 0.11
CA GLU A 391 -10.09 4.13 -1.13
C GLU A 391 -11.59 4.36 -1.36
N LEU A 392 -12.41 4.36 -0.29
CA LEU A 392 -13.84 4.64 -0.40
C LEU A 392 -14.10 6.06 -0.91
N ALA A 393 -13.32 7.04 -0.46
CA ALA A 393 -13.42 8.42 -0.94
C ALA A 393 -12.90 8.60 -2.36
N LYS A 394 -11.82 7.89 -2.75
CA LYS A 394 -11.34 7.88 -4.15
C LYS A 394 -12.42 7.34 -5.09
N PHE A 395 -13.01 6.20 -4.73
CA PHE A 395 -14.10 5.59 -5.48
C PHE A 395 -15.33 6.51 -5.54
N GLY A 396 -15.79 7.00 -4.39
CA GLY A 396 -16.92 7.93 -4.31
C GLY A 396 -16.71 9.21 -5.12
N LEU A 397 -15.50 9.78 -5.11
CA LEU A 397 -15.16 10.95 -5.91
C LEU A 397 -15.25 10.67 -7.42
N LYS A 398 -14.76 9.51 -7.86
CA LYS A 398 -14.83 9.07 -9.25
C LYS A 398 -16.28 8.91 -9.70
N GLU A 399 -17.08 8.13 -8.96
CA GLU A 399 -18.49 7.90 -9.27
C GLU A 399 -19.30 9.21 -9.27
N THR A 400 -19.06 10.08 -8.28
CA THR A 400 -19.70 11.40 -8.20
C THR A 400 -19.34 12.29 -9.39
N THR A 401 -18.09 12.22 -9.86
CA THR A 401 -17.65 13.01 -11.02
C THR A 401 -18.35 12.55 -12.30
N ILE A 402 -18.53 11.23 -12.47
CA ILE A 402 -19.30 10.66 -13.58
C ILE A 402 -20.77 11.08 -13.50
N ALA A 403 -21.41 10.90 -12.33
CA ALA A 403 -22.81 11.22 -12.14
C ALA A 403 -23.11 12.72 -12.32
N LEU A 404 -22.24 13.61 -11.82
CA LEU A 404 -22.38 15.05 -12.00
C LEU A 404 -22.28 15.46 -13.47
N SER A 405 -21.28 14.94 -14.19
CA SER A 405 -21.14 15.18 -15.63
C SER A 405 -22.38 14.72 -16.40
N GLU A 406 -22.94 13.56 -16.05
CA GLU A 406 -24.14 13.06 -16.71
C GLU A 406 -25.39 13.90 -16.37
N GLN A 407 -25.51 14.39 -15.13
CA GLN A 407 -26.57 15.31 -14.74
C GLN A 407 -26.50 16.65 -15.50
N GLU A 408 -25.29 17.20 -15.67
CA GLU A 408 -25.04 18.39 -16.51
C GLU A 408 -25.41 18.13 -17.97
N ARG A 409 -25.00 16.98 -18.53
CA ARG A 409 -25.37 16.57 -19.88
C ARG A 409 -26.89 16.51 -20.06
N LEU A 410 -27.60 15.83 -19.16
CA LEU A 410 -29.06 15.70 -19.22
C LEU A 410 -29.79 17.05 -19.13
N ARG A 411 -29.25 18.02 -18.37
CA ARG A 411 -29.76 19.40 -18.38
C ARG A 411 -29.54 20.07 -19.73
N GLY A 412 -28.37 19.87 -20.34
CA GLY A 412 -28.09 20.28 -21.71
C GLY A 412 -29.11 19.74 -22.71
N ASN A 413 -29.39 18.43 -22.67
CA ASN A 413 -30.40 17.78 -23.52
C ASN A 413 -31.80 18.39 -23.30
N ALA A 414 -32.16 18.76 -22.07
CA ALA A 414 -33.45 19.37 -21.77
C ALA A 414 -33.57 20.80 -22.35
N TYR A 415 -32.49 21.58 -22.28
CA TYR A 415 -32.43 22.91 -22.91
C TYR A 415 -32.48 22.82 -24.44
N GLU A 416 -31.76 21.88 -25.04
CA GLU A 416 -31.75 21.66 -26.48
C GLU A 416 -33.14 21.27 -27.00
N LYS A 417 -33.84 20.37 -26.28
CA LYS A 417 -35.24 20.02 -26.59
C LYS A 417 -36.22 21.18 -26.49
N SER A 418 -35.85 22.24 -25.77
CA SER A 418 -36.66 23.45 -25.58
C SER A 418 -36.20 24.60 -26.49
N ASP A 419 -35.39 24.32 -27.52
CA ASP A 419 -34.77 25.28 -28.44
C ASP A 419 -33.90 26.36 -27.76
N LYS A 420 -33.44 26.10 -26.52
CA LYS A 420 -32.53 26.97 -25.74
C LYS A 420 -31.07 26.54 -25.96
N ASN A 421 -30.61 26.71 -27.21
CA ASN A 421 -29.36 26.09 -27.67
C ASN A 421 -28.09 26.64 -27.00
N PHE A 422 -28.07 27.93 -26.61
CA PHE A 422 -26.93 28.50 -25.91
C PHE A 422 -26.81 27.97 -24.48
N GLU A 423 -27.92 27.82 -23.77
CA GLU A 423 -27.99 27.19 -22.45
C GLU A 423 -27.58 25.72 -22.52
N ALA A 424 -28.03 25.01 -23.56
CA ALA A 424 -27.62 23.62 -23.80
C ALA A 424 -26.10 23.50 -23.97
N ILE A 425 -25.49 24.34 -24.81
CA ILE A 425 -24.03 24.37 -25.00
C ILE A 425 -23.31 24.67 -23.67
N LYS A 426 -23.80 25.60 -22.84
CA LYS A 426 -23.20 25.91 -21.53
C LYS A 426 -23.21 24.69 -20.60
N GLU A 427 -24.32 23.97 -20.52
CA GLU A 427 -24.44 22.76 -19.70
C GLU A 427 -23.54 21.62 -20.22
N TYR A 428 -23.46 21.42 -21.55
CA TYR A 428 -22.51 20.47 -22.13
C TYR A 428 -21.05 20.82 -21.82
N LEU A 429 -20.68 22.10 -21.90
CA LEU A 429 -19.35 22.55 -21.52
C LEU A 429 -19.10 22.37 -20.01
N SER A 430 -20.12 22.51 -19.16
CA SER A 430 -20.01 22.19 -17.72
C SER A 430 -19.73 20.70 -17.51
N SER A 431 -20.51 19.84 -18.18
CA SER A 431 -20.29 18.39 -18.18
C SER A 431 -18.86 18.01 -18.59
N LEU A 432 -18.34 18.59 -19.67
CA LEU A 432 -16.97 18.31 -20.13
C LEU A 432 -15.90 18.92 -19.22
N ARG A 433 -16.18 20.02 -18.52
CA ARG A 433 -15.29 20.54 -17.47
C ARG A 433 -15.24 19.59 -16.27
N THR A 434 -16.37 18.98 -15.93
CA THR A 434 -16.48 17.99 -14.86
C THR A 434 -15.78 16.67 -15.23
N LEU A 435 -16.06 16.15 -16.42
CA LEU A 435 -15.48 14.92 -16.96
C LEU A 435 -15.15 15.08 -18.46
N PRO A 436 -13.90 15.47 -18.80
CA PRO A 436 -13.51 15.70 -20.18
C PRO A 436 -13.69 14.48 -21.10
N SER A 437 -13.63 13.26 -20.54
CA SER A 437 -13.78 12.00 -21.25
C SER A 437 -15.24 11.57 -21.49
N ASN A 438 -16.25 12.40 -21.17
CA ASN A 438 -17.65 12.08 -21.44
C ASN A 438 -17.94 12.15 -22.95
N THR A 439 -17.79 11.02 -23.65
CA THR A 439 -17.94 10.92 -25.11
C THR A 439 -19.35 11.24 -25.60
N LYS A 440 -20.39 10.96 -24.80
CA LYS A 440 -21.78 11.32 -25.14
C LYS A 440 -21.92 12.84 -25.22
N THR A 441 -21.45 13.56 -24.20
CA THR A 441 -21.47 15.03 -24.21
C THR A 441 -20.63 15.61 -25.34
N GLN A 442 -19.44 15.05 -25.60
CA GLN A 442 -18.59 15.51 -26.72
C GLN A 442 -19.35 15.43 -28.05
N PHE A 443 -20.03 14.30 -28.30
CA PHE A 443 -20.81 14.09 -29.51
C PHE A 443 -22.02 15.03 -29.62
N GLU A 444 -22.82 15.15 -28.55
CA GLU A 444 -24.00 16.03 -28.49
C GLU A 444 -23.60 17.50 -28.70
N LEU A 445 -22.56 17.97 -28.01
CA LEU A 445 -22.04 19.32 -28.18
C LEU A 445 -21.54 19.58 -29.60
N ALA A 446 -20.81 18.63 -30.20
CA ALA A 446 -20.30 18.78 -31.56
C ALA A 446 -21.45 18.89 -32.58
N ASN A 447 -22.49 18.08 -32.44
CA ASN A 447 -23.67 18.12 -33.31
C ASN A 447 -24.43 19.44 -33.16
N LEU A 448 -24.68 19.88 -31.93
CA LEU A 448 -25.38 21.13 -31.67
C LEU A 448 -24.59 22.33 -32.22
N ARG A 449 -23.27 22.38 -31.98
CA ARG A 449 -22.39 23.41 -32.56
C ARG A 449 -22.41 23.40 -34.09
N LYS A 450 -22.39 22.23 -34.72
CA LYS A 450 -22.47 22.10 -36.18
C LYS A 450 -23.79 22.67 -36.71
N SER A 451 -24.92 22.33 -36.07
CA SER A 451 -26.24 22.87 -36.43
C SER A 451 -26.28 24.40 -36.31
N GLU A 452 -25.85 24.93 -35.16
CA GLU A 452 -25.87 26.37 -34.85
C GLU A 452 -24.84 27.19 -35.67
N SER A 453 -23.79 26.55 -36.18
CA SER A 453 -22.76 27.23 -36.99
C SER A 453 -23.33 27.93 -38.24
N THR A 454 -24.41 27.38 -38.79
CA THR A 454 -25.11 27.95 -39.96
C THR A 454 -25.77 29.30 -39.66
N LYS A 455 -26.03 29.62 -38.40
CA LYS A 455 -26.70 30.85 -37.96
C LYS A 455 -25.70 31.93 -37.50
N ILE A 456 -24.41 31.64 -37.44
CA ILE A 456 -23.37 32.57 -36.94
C ILE A 456 -23.40 33.91 -37.66
N GLU A 457 -23.51 33.91 -38.99
CA GLU A 457 -23.53 35.17 -39.77
C GLU A 457 -24.74 36.05 -39.39
N THR A 458 -25.90 35.42 -39.17
CA THR A 458 -27.12 36.11 -38.72
C THR A 458 -26.93 36.69 -37.31
N TYR A 459 -26.38 35.90 -36.38
CA TYR A 459 -26.11 36.37 -35.02
C TYR A 459 -25.07 37.50 -35.00
N LEU A 460 -24.03 37.43 -35.84
CA LEU A 460 -23.03 38.50 -35.97
C LEU A 460 -23.69 39.81 -36.42
N LYS A 461 -24.56 39.77 -37.45
CA LYS A 461 -25.30 40.95 -37.91
C LYS A 461 -26.16 41.56 -36.80
N GLN A 462 -26.88 40.72 -36.05
CA GLN A 462 -27.70 41.17 -34.92
C GLN A 462 -26.84 41.80 -33.81
N GLY A 463 -25.75 41.13 -33.39
CA GLY A 463 -24.84 41.64 -32.36
C GLY A 463 -24.18 42.96 -32.72
N ILE A 464 -23.81 43.15 -33.99
CA ILE A 464 -23.27 44.42 -34.53
C ILE A 464 -24.36 45.50 -34.54
N ASN A 465 -25.61 45.16 -34.87
CA ASN A 465 -26.70 46.13 -34.82
C ASN A 465 -26.94 46.64 -33.40
N TYR A 466 -26.99 45.74 -32.40
CA TYR A 466 -27.06 46.12 -30.98
C TYR A 466 -25.87 46.96 -30.53
N TYR A 467 -24.66 46.66 -31.00
CA TYR A 467 -23.48 47.49 -30.75
C TYR A 467 -23.65 48.92 -31.30
N ASN A 468 -24.15 49.06 -32.53
CA ASN A 468 -24.37 50.35 -33.18
C ASN A 468 -25.48 51.16 -32.48
N GLU A 469 -26.51 50.48 -31.98
CA GLU A 469 -27.60 51.05 -31.16
C GLU A 469 -27.17 51.35 -29.71
N ARG A 470 -25.90 51.12 -29.36
CA ARG A 470 -25.30 51.32 -28.03
C ARG A 470 -25.91 50.44 -26.93
N GLN A 471 -26.59 49.35 -27.31
CA GLN A 471 -27.11 48.33 -26.40
C GLN A 471 -26.02 47.31 -26.07
N TYR A 472 -24.97 47.77 -25.38
CA TYR A 472 -23.73 46.99 -25.22
C TYR A 472 -23.89 45.71 -24.41
N ASP A 473 -24.80 45.65 -23.44
CA ASP A 473 -25.07 44.42 -22.67
C ASP A 473 -25.61 43.28 -23.55
N ILE A 474 -26.57 43.60 -24.43
CA ILE A 474 -27.16 42.62 -25.36
C ILE A 474 -26.14 42.23 -26.42
N SER A 475 -25.36 43.20 -26.91
CA SER A 475 -24.27 42.96 -27.84
C SER A 475 -23.21 42.01 -27.27
N ILE A 476 -22.78 42.21 -26.01
CA ILE A 476 -21.86 41.33 -25.30
C ILE A 476 -22.43 39.91 -25.23
N GLN A 477 -23.67 39.77 -24.77
CA GLN A 477 -24.31 38.45 -24.64
C GLN A 477 -24.39 37.72 -26.00
N MET A 478 -24.68 38.44 -27.09
CA MET A 478 -24.72 37.86 -28.44
C MET A 478 -23.35 37.35 -28.90
N PHE A 479 -22.29 38.13 -28.70
CA PHE A 479 -20.96 37.70 -29.09
C PHE A 479 -20.41 36.57 -28.20
N GLU A 480 -20.70 36.57 -26.90
CA GLU A 480 -20.42 35.42 -26.03
C GLU A 480 -21.12 34.15 -26.52
N ASN A 481 -22.39 34.27 -26.89
CA ASN A 481 -23.19 33.18 -27.45
C ASN A 481 -22.60 32.63 -28.77
N ILE A 482 -22.11 33.50 -29.65
CA ILE A 482 -21.40 33.08 -30.87
C ILE A 482 -20.12 32.31 -30.52
N LEU A 483 -19.36 32.76 -29.52
CA LEU A 483 -18.14 32.09 -29.09
C LEU A 483 -18.40 30.74 -28.39
N LEU A 484 -19.59 30.52 -27.84
CA LEU A 484 -20.00 29.20 -27.38
C LEU A 484 -20.16 28.21 -28.55
N ILE A 485 -20.66 28.68 -29.70
CA ILE A 485 -20.79 27.87 -30.92
C ILE A 485 -19.42 27.65 -31.56
N ASN A 486 -18.71 28.73 -31.86
CA ASN A 486 -17.39 28.72 -32.48
C ASN A 486 -16.41 29.58 -31.66
N PRO A 487 -15.59 28.96 -30.79
CA PRO A 487 -14.60 29.67 -29.99
C PRO A 487 -13.55 30.43 -30.80
N GLU A 488 -13.40 30.14 -32.11
CA GLU A 488 -12.42 30.78 -33.00
C GLU A 488 -13.00 31.89 -33.88
N GLU A 489 -14.26 32.29 -33.67
CA GLU A 489 -14.89 33.35 -34.47
C GLU A 489 -14.26 34.73 -34.22
N LYS A 490 -13.36 35.15 -35.12
CA LYS A 490 -12.57 36.38 -34.98
C LYS A 490 -13.43 37.63 -34.85
N SER A 491 -14.52 37.71 -35.62
CA SER A 491 -15.40 38.87 -35.63
C SER A 491 -16.10 39.02 -34.28
N ALA A 492 -16.59 37.92 -33.71
CA ALA A 492 -17.21 37.92 -32.39
C ALA A 492 -16.21 38.30 -31.30
N LYS A 493 -14.96 37.79 -31.34
CA LYS A 493 -13.90 38.17 -30.39
C LYS A 493 -13.64 39.68 -30.41
N GLU A 494 -13.50 40.28 -31.59
CA GLU A 494 -13.20 41.70 -31.71
C GLU A 494 -14.37 42.58 -31.28
N TYR A 495 -15.58 42.29 -31.75
CA TYR A 495 -16.73 43.09 -31.34
C TYR A 495 -17.09 42.91 -29.87
N LEU A 496 -16.91 41.73 -29.28
CA LEU A 496 -17.04 41.53 -27.83
C LEU A 496 -16.11 42.47 -27.05
N ARG A 497 -14.84 42.53 -27.45
CA ARG A 497 -13.83 43.43 -26.86
C ARG A 497 -14.25 44.90 -27.00
N LEU A 498 -14.74 45.31 -28.16
CA LEU A 498 -15.22 46.68 -28.40
C LEU A 498 -16.45 47.00 -27.55
N SER A 499 -17.42 46.09 -27.44
CA SER A 499 -18.63 46.26 -26.65
C SER A 499 -18.32 46.47 -25.17
N TYR A 500 -17.40 45.68 -24.59
CA TYR A 500 -16.94 45.90 -23.20
C TYR A 500 -16.30 47.28 -23.02
N LYS A 501 -15.37 47.67 -23.92
CA LYS A 501 -14.68 48.97 -23.83
C LYS A 501 -15.66 50.14 -23.92
N LYS A 502 -16.68 50.04 -24.77
CA LYS A 502 -17.71 51.08 -24.91
C LYS A 502 -18.66 51.13 -23.72
N LYS A 503 -19.05 49.98 -23.18
CA LYS A 503 -19.83 49.88 -21.94
C LYS A 503 -19.11 50.57 -20.77
N GLU A 504 -17.84 50.23 -20.56
CA GLU A 504 -17.01 50.84 -19.51
C GLU A 504 -16.91 52.36 -19.68
N ALA A 505 -16.67 52.85 -20.91
CA ALA A 505 -16.61 54.28 -21.19
C ALA A 505 -17.93 55.02 -20.86
N ILE A 506 -19.09 54.38 -21.10
CA ILE A 506 -20.39 54.94 -20.72
C ILE A 506 -20.54 55.04 -19.20
N GLU A 507 -20.17 54.00 -18.46
CA GLU A 507 -20.26 54.01 -16.99
C GLU A 507 -19.38 55.11 -16.39
N ILE A 508 -18.13 55.26 -16.85
CA ILE A 508 -17.24 56.35 -16.44
C ILE A 508 -17.86 57.73 -16.72
N LEU A 509 -18.51 57.90 -17.88
CA LEU A 509 -19.19 59.16 -18.22
C LEU A 509 -20.40 59.43 -17.32
N LYS A 510 -21.20 58.41 -17.00
CA LYS A 510 -22.33 58.53 -16.06
C LYS A 510 -21.86 58.93 -14.68
N GLU A 511 -20.80 58.32 -14.16
CA GLU A 511 -20.22 58.69 -12.87
C GLU A 511 -19.72 60.14 -12.86
N LYS A 512 -19.04 60.59 -13.91
CA LYS A 512 -18.59 61.99 -14.04
C LYS A 512 -19.74 62.99 -14.09
N LEU A 513 -20.85 62.65 -14.73
CA LEU A 513 -22.06 63.48 -14.78
C LEU A 513 -22.78 63.51 -13.42
N ARG A 514 -22.79 62.38 -12.72
CA ARG A 514 -23.38 62.24 -11.38
C ARG A 514 -22.60 62.99 -10.29
N ASN A 515 -21.29 63.19 -10.50
CA ASN A 515 -20.43 63.99 -9.62
C ASN A 515 -20.42 65.49 -9.96
N LYS A 516 -21.10 65.91 -11.05
CA LYS A 516 -21.22 67.31 -11.48
C LYS A 516 -22.57 67.95 -11.13
N ASN A 517 -23.57 67.15 -10.80
CA ASN A 517 -24.87 67.55 -10.24
C ASN A 517 -24.88 67.23 -8.75
#